data_AF-A0A1Q7RK59-F1
#
_entry.id   AF-A0A1Q7RK59-F1
#
_cell.length_a   1.000
_cell.length_b   1.000
_cell.length_c   1.000
_cell.angle_alpha   90.00
_cell.angle_beta   90.00
_cell.angle_gamma   90.00
#
_symmetry.space_group_name_H-M   'P 1'
#
loop_
_entity.id
_entity.type
_entity.pdbx_description
1 polymer ?
#
loop_
_entity_poly.entity_id
_entity_poly.type
_entity_poly.pdbx_seq_one_letter_code
_entity_poly.pdbx_strand_id
1 'polypeptide(L)'
;MDPAGAARPRSKAPALSSSLAGLEGRDVLLIAATDPPDRYQEEKAIYAALPEGPKGGKNLLELKASVVTGLYAEDKKTYDSAIVRFFSASLPKGGASKTPAGKPIQVLER
;
A
#
# COMPACT_ATOMS: atom_id res chain seq x y z
N MET A 1 -45.69 10.42 13.96
CA MET A 1 -44.58 11.39 14.15
C MET A 1 -43.55 10.60 14.91
N ASP A 2 -42.71 9.91 14.15
CA ASP A 2 -41.84 8.85 14.63
C ASP A 2 -40.40 9.27 14.34
N PRO A 3 -39.52 9.37 15.35
CA PRO A 3 -38.13 9.71 15.09
C PRO A 3 -37.41 8.50 14.51
N ALA A 4 -37.07 8.63 13.23
CA ALA A 4 -36.02 7.87 12.58
C ALA A 4 -34.71 8.04 13.36
N GLY A 5 -34.09 6.92 13.75
CA GLY A 5 -32.82 6.96 14.48
C GLY A 5 -32.16 5.60 14.65
N ALA A 6 -32.29 4.70 13.67
CA ALA A 6 -31.47 3.49 13.64
C ALA A 6 -30.02 3.87 13.29
N ALA A 7 -29.24 4.22 14.31
CA ALA A 7 -27.78 4.27 14.21
C ALA A 7 -27.26 2.86 13.95
N ARG A 8 -27.10 2.51 12.66
CA ARG A 8 -26.38 1.29 12.28
C ARG A 8 -24.90 1.48 12.67
N PRO A 9 -24.31 0.64 13.54
CA PRO A 9 -22.87 0.63 13.67
C PRO A 9 -22.29 0.18 12.32
N ARG A 10 -21.57 1.08 11.64
CA ARG A 10 -20.75 0.74 10.47
C ARG A 10 -19.54 -0.06 10.95
N SER A 11 -19.75 -1.30 11.41
CA SER A 11 -18.65 -2.24 11.56
C SER A 11 -18.21 -2.70 10.17
N LYS A 12 -17.27 -1.97 9.59
CA LYS A 12 -16.57 -2.32 8.32
C LYS A 12 -15.29 -3.12 8.58
N ALA A 13 -15.16 -3.79 9.71
CA ALA A 13 -13.95 -4.54 10.07
C ALA A 13 -13.79 -5.95 9.42
N PRO A 14 -14.81 -6.65 8.86
CA PRO A 14 -14.57 -8.01 8.36
C PRO A 14 -14.04 -8.10 6.91
N ALA A 15 -14.05 -7.02 6.14
CA ALA A 15 -13.61 -7.05 4.73
C ALA A 15 -12.09 -6.86 4.56
N LEU A 16 -11.46 -6.07 5.43
CA LEU A 16 -10.03 -5.76 5.32
C LEU A 16 -9.16 -6.99 5.62
N SER A 17 -9.47 -7.75 6.67
CA SER A 17 -8.68 -8.92 7.06
C SER A 17 -8.58 -9.97 5.96
N SER A 18 -9.69 -10.25 5.25
CA SER A 18 -9.69 -11.17 4.09
C SER A 18 -8.90 -10.61 2.90
N SER A 19 -8.90 -9.30 2.69
CA SER A 19 -8.12 -8.66 1.62
C SER A 19 -6.62 -8.66 1.93
N LEU A 20 -6.24 -8.53 3.21
CA LEU A 20 -4.83 -8.56 3.63
C LEU A 20 -4.22 -9.96 3.54
N ALA A 21 -5.02 -11.02 3.73
CA ALA A 21 -4.56 -12.40 3.57
C ALA A 21 -4.00 -12.68 2.15
N GLY A 22 -4.53 -12.02 1.11
CA GLY A 22 -4.02 -12.13 -0.25
C GLY A 22 -2.60 -11.57 -0.47
N LEU A 23 -2.03 -10.91 0.54
CA LEU A 23 -0.66 -10.39 0.52
C LEU A 23 0.37 -11.37 1.12
N GLU A 24 -0.06 -12.56 1.55
CA GLU A 24 0.84 -13.56 2.12
C GLU A 24 2.00 -13.91 1.17
N GLY A 25 3.22 -13.92 1.71
CA GLY A 25 4.45 -14.21 0.96
C GLY A 25 4.92 -13.10 0.04
N ARG A 26 4.32 -11.90 0.08
CA ARG A 26 4.77 -10.71 -0.65
C ARG A 26 5.48 -9.74 0.29
N ASP A 27 6.44 -9.00 -0.23
CA ASP A 27 6.91 -7.80 0.45
C ASP A 27 5.85 -6.70 0.35
N VAL A 28 5.58 -6.03 1.46
CA VAL A 28 4.60 -4.95 1.56
C VAL A 28 5.26 -3.73 2.18
N LEU A 29 5.04 -2.56 1.57
CA LEU A 29 5.38 -1.25 2.13
C LEU A 29 4.08 -0.49 2.39
N LEU A 30 3.78 -0.22 3.66
CA LEU A 30 2.72 0.70 4.05
C LEU A 30 3.33 2.10 4.23
N ILE A 31 2.67 3.12 3.71
CA ILE A 31 3.07 4.52 3.82
C ILE A 31 1.96 5.26 4.54
N ALA A 32 2.29 5.92 5.64
CA ALA A 32 1.34 6.52 6.55
C ALA A 32 1.75 7.98 6.85
N ALA A 33 0.79 8.90 6.77
CA ALA A 33 0.96 10.26 7.27
C ALA A 33 0.70 10.26 8.78
N THR A 34 1.51 10.98 9.56
CA THR A 34 1.30 11.01 11.02
C THR A 34 0.16 11.94 11.47
N ASP A 35 -0.33 12.80 10.57
CA ASP A 35 -1.41 13.76 10.81
C ASP A 35 -2.55 13.56 9.78
N PRO A 36 -3.81 13.34 10.21
CA PRO A 36 -4.30 13.32 11.60
C PRO A 36 -3.97 12.04 12.39
N PRO A 37 -3.75 12.13 13.71
CA PRO A 37 -3.36 10.99 14.57
C PRO A 37 -4.32 9.80 14.51
N ASP A 38 -5.64 10.05 14.47
CA ASP A 38 -6.64 8.98 14.44
C ASP A 38 -6.45 8.08 13.21
N ARG A 39 -6.19 8.70 12.05
CA ARG A 39 -5.95 7.99 10.81
C ARG A 39 -4.65 7.19 10.87
N TYR A 40 -3.60 7.79 11.42
CA TYR A 40 -2.32 7.14 11.60
C TYR A 40 -2.43 5.89 12.52
N GLN A 41 -3.27 5.94 13.57
CA GLN A 41 -3.52 4.76 14.41
C GLN A 41 -4.26 3.64 13.66
N GLU A 42 -5.24 3.98 12.82
CA GLU A 42 -5.90 3.01 11.93
C GLU A 42 -4.89 2.33 10.98
N GLU A 43 -3.99 3.12 10.39
CA GLU A 43 -2.93 2.63 9.50
C GLU A 43 -1.93 1.73 10.23
N LYS A 44 -1.58 2.05 11.49
CA LYS A 44 -0.77 1.17 12.34
C LYS A 44 -1.47 -0.14 12.66
N ALA A 45 -2.78 -0.12 12.89
CA ALA A 45 -3.55 -1.34 13.11
C ALA A 45 -3.57 -2.22 11.84
N ILE A 46 -3.69 -1.61 10.65
CA ILE A 46 -3.58 -2.31 9.37
C ILE A 46 -2.18 -2.92 9.21
N TYR A 47 -1.13 -2.15 9.50
CA TYR A 47 0.25 -2.65 9.44
C TYR A 47 0.48 -3.84 10.37
N ALA A 48 -0.03 -3.77 11.60
CA ALA A 48 0.07 -4.85 12.56
C ALA A 48 -0.62 -6.12 12.07
N ALA A 49 -1.75 -5.97 11.36
CA ALA A 49 -2.53 -7.05 10.78
C ALA A 49 -1.98 -7.60 9.44
N LEU A 50 -0.94 -7.00 8.86
CA LEU A 50 -0.32 -7.54 7.64
C LEU A 50 0.32 -8.90 7.91
N PRO A 51 0.17 -9.87 6.97
CA PRO A 51 0.79 -11.17 7.11
C PRO A 51 2.32 -11.04 7.07
N GLU A 52 2.99 -11.58 8.08
CA GLU A 52 4.44 -11.79 8.07
C GLU A 52 4.72 -13.22 7.61
N GLY A 53 5.44 -13.36 6.51
CA GLY A 53 5.74 -14.67 5.93
C GLY A 53 7.24 -14.91 5.82
N PRO A 54 7.69 -16.18 5.75
CA PRO A 54 9.11 -16.52 5.59
C PRO A 54 9.72 -16.02 4.27
N LYS A 55 8.89 -15.59 3.31
CA LYS A 55 9.28 -15.14 1.96
C LYS A 55 9.02 -13.65 1.69
N GLY A 56 8.39 -12.93 2.61
CA GLY A 56 8.00 -11.54 2.40
C GLY A 56 7.93 -10.76 3.71
N GLY A 57 8.45 -9.54 3.71
CA GLY A 57 8.51 -8.65 4.86
C GLY A 57 7.49 -7.51 4.77
N LYS A 58 6.99 -7.07 5.92
CA LYS A 58 6.23 -5.82 6.03
C LYS A 58 7.16 -4.67 6.43
N ASN A 59 6.95 -3.52 5.80
CA ASN A 59 7.71 -2.29 6.00
C ASN A 59 6.73 -1.14 6.23
N LEU A 60 7.08 -0.20 7.11
CA LEU A 60 6.29 1.00 7.40
C LEU A 60 7.15 2.23 7.14
N LEU A 61 6.63 3.16 6.35
CA LEU A 61 7.18 4.51 6.19
C LEU A 61 6.22 5.53 6.81
N GLU A 62 6.73 6.34 7.71
CA GLU A 62 5.99 7.40 8.39
C GLU A 62 6.40 8.76 7.82
N LEU A 63 5.44 9.49 7.28
CA LEU A 63 5.62 10.82 6.73
C LEU A 63 5.15 11.83 7.79
N LYS A 64 6.09 12.64 8.30
CA LYS A 64 5.86 13.49 9.47
C LYS A 64 5.31 14.86 9.14
N ALA A 65 5.71 15.40 7.99
CA ALA A 65 5.23 16.70 7.53
C ALA A 65 3.96 16.56 6.68
N SER A 66 3.89 15.48 5.92
CA SER A 66 2.80 15.20 4.99
C SER A 66 1.53 14.80 5.73
N VAL A 67 0.41 15.19 5.13
CA VAL A 67 -0.93 14.84 5.58
C VAL A 67 -1.58 13.88 4.59
N VAL A 68 -2.70 13.28 4.97
CA VAL A 68 -3.45 12.33 4.12
C VAL A 68 -3.76 12.90 2.72
N THR A 69 -3.90 14.22 2.58
CA THR A 69 -4.25 14.88 1.33
C THR A 69 -3.06 15.27 0.45
N GLY A 70 -1.81 15.11 0.90
CA GLY A 70 -0.67 15.54 0.10
C GLY A 70 0.70 15.16 0.66
N LEU A 71 1.59 14.78 -0.25
CA LEU A 71 3.02 14.59 0.01
C LEU A 71 3.73 15.94 -0.11
N TYR A 72 4.22 16.47 1.02
CA TYR A 72 4.95 17.74 1.02
C TYR A 72 6.43 17.57 0.68
N ALA A 73 7.09 18.68 0.31
CA ALA A 73 8.46 18.68 -0.22
C ALA A 73 9.48 18.13 0.79
N GLU A 74 9.23 18.37 2.08
CA GLU A 74 10.01 17.92 3.22
C GLU A 74 10.12 16.39 3.26
N ASP A 75 9.02 15.71 2.94
CA ASP A 75 8.96 14.25 2.94
C ASP A 75 9.20 13.65 1.56
N LYS A 76 9.08 14.42 0.47
CA LYS A 76 9.20 13.92 -0.91
C LYS A 76 10.48 13.14 -1.15
N LYS A 77 11.62 13.65 -0.67
CA LYS A 77 12.91 12.96 -0.82
C LYS A 77 12.94 11.62 -0.09
N THR A 78 12.39 11.58 1.12
CA THR A 78 12.31 10.37 1.94
C THR A 78 11.37 9.35 1.29
N TYR A 79 10.22 9.80 0.81
CA TYR A 79 9.26 8.99 0.07
C TYR A 79 9.90 8.38 -1.18
N ASP A 80 10.49 9.19 -2.06
CA ASP A 80 11.10 8.74 -3.30
C ASP A 80 12.21 7.70 -3.02
N SER A 81 13.04 7.95 -2.01
CA SER A 81 14.12 7.03 -1.62
C SER A 81 13.58 5.70 -1.09
N ALA A 82 12.54 5.73 -0.26
CA ALA A 82 11.92 4.53 0.29
C ALA A 82 11.26 3.68 -0.81
N ILE A 83 10.55 4.30 -1.75
CA ILE A 83 9.93 3.62 -2.89
C ILE A 83 10.99 2.93 -3.75
N VAL A 84 12.03 3.65 -4.16
CA VAL A 84 13.10 3.08 -5.00
C VAL A 84 13.78 1.93 -4.27
N ARG A 85 14.10 2.09 -2.98
CA ARG A 85 14.76 1.05 -2.19
C ARG A 85 13.88 -0.20 -2.03
N PHE A 86 12.60 -0.01 -1.75
CA PHE A 86 11.66 -1.11 -1.58
C PHE A 86 11.54 -1.93 -2.86
N PHE A 87 11.22 -1.32 -4.00
CA PHE A 87 11.10 -2.06 -5.26
C PHE A 87 12.43 -2.66 -5.72
N SER A 88 13.56 -1.99 -5.49
CA SER A 88 14.87 -2.57 -5.82
C SER A 88 15.20 -3.83 -5.00
N ALA A 89 14.67 -3.93 -3.79
CA ALA A 89 14.87 -5.09 -2.93
C ALA A 89 13.85 -6.21 -3.21
N SER A 90 12.59 -5.83 -3.45
CA SER A 90 11.46 -6.75 -3.55
C SER A 90 11.19 -7.27 -4.96
N LEU A 91 11.63 -6.57 -6.01
CA LEU A 91 11.51 -7.07 -7.37
C LEU A 91 12.67 -8.04 -7.66
N PRO A 92 12.38 -9.19 -8.29
CA PRO A 92 13.44 -10.06 -8.78
C PRO A 92 14.38 -9.28 -9.70
N LYS A 93 15.70 -9.40 -9.49
CA LYS A 93 16.74 -8.78 -10.33
C LYS A 93 16.73 -9.27 -11.79
N GLY A 94 15.76 -10.10 -12.17
CA GLY A 94 15.63 -10.78 -13.45
C GLY A 94 14.36 -10.38 -14.20
N GLY A 95 14.27 -9.13 -14.63
CA GLY A 95 13.42 -8.74 -15.77
C GLY A 95 13.94 -9.23 -17.13
N ALA A 96 14.76 -10.28 -17.15
CA ALA A 96 15.09 -11.03 -18.36
C ALA A 96 14.22 -12.29 -18.44
N SER A 97 12.91 -12.15 -18.26
CA SER A 97 11.99 -13.04 -18.95
C SER A 97 12.23 -12.80 -20.43
N LYS A 98 12.98 -13.71 -21.06
CA LYS A 98 13.20 -13.76 -22.50
C LYS A 98 11.89 -13.47 -23.21
N THR A 99 11.73 -12.26 -23.74
CA THR A 99 10.71 -11.98 -24.75
C THR A 99 10.95 -13.02 -25.84
N PRO A 100 9.98 -13.88 -26.21
CA PRO A 100 10.12 -14.65 -27.42
C PRO A 100 10.31 -13.63 -28.55
N ALA A 101 11.45 -13.68 -29.21
CA ALA A 101 11.68 -12.88 -30.40
C ALA A 101 10.61 -13.27 -31.42
N GLY A 102 9.69 -12.35 -31.73
CA GLY A 102 8.76 -12.53 -32.83
C GLY A 102 7.31 -12.13 -32.52
N LYS A 103 7.03 -10.83 -32.60
CA LYS A 103 6.14 -10.25 -33.63
C LYS A 103 6.07 -8.73 -33.41
N PRO A 104 6.32 -7.90 -34.43
CA PRO A 104 6.19 -6.45 -34.29
C PRO A 104 4.73 -6.10 -33.98
N ILE A 105 4.54 -5.25 -32.98
CA ILE A 105 3.25 -4.67 -32.62
C ILE A 105 2.80 -3.82 -33.81
N GLN A 106 1.76 -4.24 -34.51
CA GLN A 106 1.09 -3.39 -35.50
C GLN A 106 0.23 -2.38 -34.74
N VAL A 107 0.64 -1.12 -34.78
CA VAL A 107 -0.19 0.00 -34.35
C VAL A 107 -1.22 0.25 -35.45
N LEU A 108 -2.49 -0.01 -35.16
CA LEU A 108 -3.61 0.34 -36.03
C LEU A 108 -3.99 1.78 -35.73
N GLU A 109 -3.44 2.74 -36.48
CA GLU A 109 -3.99 4.09 -36.53
C GLU A 109 -5.34 4.07 -37.27
N ARG A 110 -6.33 4.75 -36.70
CA ARG A 110 -7.62 5.05 -37.33
C ARG A 110 -7.68 6.53 -37.62
#